data_AF-A0A936YCK5-F1
#
_entry.id   AF-A0A936YCK5-F1
#
_cell.length_a   1.000
_cell.length_b   1.000
_cell.length_c   1.000
_cell.angle_alpha   90.00
_cell.angle_beta   90.00
_cell.angle_gamma   90.00
#
_symmetry.space_group_name_H-M   'P 1'
#
loop_
_entity.id
_entity.type
_entity.pdbx_description
1 polymer ?
#
loop_
_entity_poly.entity_id
_entity_poly.type
_entity_poly.pdbx_seq_one_letter_code
_entity_poly.pdbx_strand_id
1 'polypeptide(L)'
;MNLEWGGGTILIGVEKQEDDPFYSVKGIDDADKISSDIASQCASVFNKPIRPSIRTEDIDGKKVIIVDVTEAPQSDKPVFIRNKSLPRGAYRRIGSTDQKWLCAAYF
;
A
#
# COMPACT_ATOMS: atom_id res chain seq x y z
N MET A 1 18.16 19.75 -0.23
CA MET A 1 17.03 19.41 0.66
C MET A 1 16.12 18.47 -0.12
N ASN A 2 16.31 17.16 0.03
CA ASN A 2 15.52 16.16 -0.69
C ASN A 2 14.14 16.07 -0.05
N LEU A 3 13.13 16.61 -0.73
CA LEU A 3 11.74 16.29 -0.44
C LEU A 3 11.47 14.95 -1.13
N GLU A 4 11.61 13.85 -0.39
CA GLU A 4 11.29 12.50 -0.86
C GLU A 4 9.76 12.33 -0.93
N TRP A 5 9.14 12.84 -2.00
CA TRP A 5 7.74 12.52 -2.34
C TRP A 5 7.68 11.10 -2.91
N GLY A 6 7.84 10.07 -2.08
CA GLY A 6 8.12 8.74 -2.63
C GLY A 6 7.28 7.58 -2.13
N GLY A 7 6.73 7.66 -0.93
CA GLY A 7 6.02 6.55 -0.32
C GLY A 7 4.51 6.72 -0.26
N GLY A 8 3.88 5.83 0.47
CA GLY A 8 2.51 5.97 0.93
C GLY A 8 2.29 5.18 2.22
N THR A 9 1.47 5.74 3.11
CA THR A 9 1.01 5.05 4.33
C THR A 9 -0.40 4.53 4.09
N ILE A 10 -0.62 3.26 4.42
CA ILE A 10 -1.92 2.61 4.39
C ILE A 10 -2.35 2.33 5.82
N LEU A 11 -3.52 2.83 6.18
CA LEU A 11 -4.13 2.62 7.49
C LEU A 11 -5.26 1.59 7.38
N ILE A 12 -5.18 0.51 8.15
CA ILE A 12 -6.15 -0.60 8.13
C ILE A 12 -6.80 -0.70 9.50
N GLY A 13 -8.13 -0.89 9.52
CA GLY A 13 -8.91 -0.89 10.76
C GLY A 13 -9.53 0.47 11.08
N VAL A 14 -9.57 1.37 10.10
CA VAL A 14 -10.29 2.64 10.15
C VAL A 14 -11.46 2.63 9.17
N GLU A 15 -12.51 3.35 9.53
CA GLU A 15 -13.70 3.53 8.72
C GLU A 15 -13.94 5.03 8.52
N LYS A 16 -14.25 5.40 7.28
CA LYS A 16 -14.69 6.76 6.98
C LYS A 16 -16.18 6.83 7.28
N GLN A 17 -16.59 7.74 8.16
CA GLN A 17 -18.01 8.01 8.34
C GLN A 17 -18.50 8.88 7.18
N GLU A 18 -19.73 8.66 6.69
CA GLU A 18 -20.28 9.46 5.59
C GLU A 18 -20.56 10.91 6.00
N ASP A 19 -20.95 11.11 7.27
CA ASP A 19 -21.34 12.41 7.82
C ASP A 19 -20.20 13.19 8.50
N ASP A 20 -19.03 12.57 8.68
CA ASP A 20 -17.92 13.16 9.44
C ASP A 20 -16.63 13.25 8.58
N PRO A 21 -15.92 14.38 8.58
CA PRO A 21 -14.65 14.50 7.87
C PRO A 21 -13.53 13.65 8.49
N PHE A 22 -13.69 13.12 9.70
CA PHE A 22 -12.71 12.31 10.41
C PHE A 22 -12.92 10.80 10.22
N TYR A 23 -11.82 10.05 10.33
CA TYR A 23 -11.84 8.59 10.32
C TYR A 23 -12.04 8.06 11.74
N SER A 24 -12.88 7.05 11.88
CA SER A 24 -13.10 6.36 13.16
C SER A 24 -12.38 5.03 13.20
N VAL A 25 -11.84 4.69 14.37
CA VAL A 25 -11.17 3.40 14.57
C VAL A 25 -12.21 2.31 14.74
N LYS A 26 -12.25 1.39 13.77
CA LYS A 26 -13.09 0.18 13.81
C LYS A 26 -12.43 -0.93 14.60
N GLY A 27 -11.10 -1.02 14.49
CA GLY A 27 -10.32 -2.11 15.10
C GLY A 27 -10.26 -3.34 14.21
N ILE A 28 -9.28 -4.20 14.51
CA ILE A 28 -9.03 -5.47 13.85
C ILE A 28 -8.87 -6.54 14.93
N ASP A 29 -9.58 -7.66 14.80
CA ASP A 29 -9.49 -8.79 15.74
C ASP A 29 -8.11 -9.49 15.69
N ASP A 30 -7.69 -9.95 14.51
CA ASP A 30 -6.47 -10.75 14.31
C ASP A 30 -5.33 -9.95 13.65
N ALA A 31 -4.85 -8.88 14.31
CA ALA A 31 -3.85 -7.98 13.74
C ALA A 31 -2.54 -8.69 13.33
N ASP A 32 -2.06 -9.68 14.12
CA ASP A 32 -0.86 -10.47 13.84
C ASP A 32 -0.98 -11.32 12.55
N LYS A 33 -2.16 -11.89 12.34
CA LYS A 33 -2.42 -12.70 11.14
C LYS A 33 -2.45 -11.80 9.90
N ILE A 34 -3.13 -10.66 9.99
CA ILE A 34 -3.23 -9.71 8.88
C ILE A 34 -1.86 -9.10 8.55
N SER A 35 -1.07 -8.70 9.56
CA SER A 35 0.27 -8.16 9.33
C SER A 35 1.20 -9.18 8.65
N SER A 36 1.15 -10.43 9.08
CA SER A 36 1.92 -11.54 8.50
C SER A 36 1.49 -11.86 7.06
N ASP A 37 0.19 -11.82 6.79
CA ASP A 37 -0.35 -12.03 5.45
C ASP A 37 0.07 -10.91 4.49
N ILE A 38 -0.02 -9.64 4.93
CA ILE A 38 0.44 -8.48 4.16
C ILE A 38 1.92 -8.61 3.83
N ALA A 39 2.77 -8.94 4.81
CA ALA A 39 4.20 -9.13 4.59
C ALA A 39 4.48 -10.23 3.55
N SER A 40 3.76 -11.35 3.64
CA SER A 40 3.89 -12.49 2.73
C SER A 40 3.43 -12.17 1.31
N GLN A 41 2.31 -11.44 1.17
CA GLN A 41 1.79 -11.00 -0.12
C GLN A 41 2.73 -9.97 -0.78
N CYS A 42 3.21 -8.98 -0.04
CA CYS A 42 4.16 -7.98 -0.55
C CYS A 42 5.46 -8.61 -1.08
N ALA A 43 5.91 -9.72 -0.49
CA ALA A 43 7.07 -10.45 -0.96
C ALA A 43 6.81 -11.30 -2.23
N SER A 44 5.58 -11.78 -2.44
CA SER A 44 5.28 -12.84 -3.42
C SER A 44 4.48 -12.39 -4.64
N VAL A 45 3.60 -11.39 -4.50
CA VAL A 45 2.63 -10.98 -5.53
C VAL A 45 3.27 -10.14 -6.64
N PHE A 46 4.31 -9.39 -6.30
CA PHE A 46 4.96 -8.44 -7.21
C PHE A 46 6.18 -9.04 -7.92
N ASN A 47 6.54 -8.49 -9.07
CA ASN A 47 7.74 -8.89 -9.83
C ASN A 47 9.01 -8.81 -8.96
N LYS A 48 9.08 -7.81 -8.07
CA LYS A 48 10.14 -7.64 -7.06
C LYS A 48 9.55 -7.69 -5.64
N PRO A 49 10.28 -8.23 -4.66
CA PRO A 49 9.81 -8.25 -3.28
C PRO A 49 9.73 -6.82 -2.72
N ILE A 50 8.55 -6.41 -2.27
CA ILE A 50 8.36 -5.14 -1.57
C ILE A 50 8.46 -5.42 -0.07
N ARG A 51 9.28 -4.66 0.65
CA ARG A 51 9.39 -4.74 2.11
C ARG A 51 8.78 -3.50 2.75
N PRO A 52 7.46 -3.49 3.01
CA PRO A 52 6.85 -2.40 3.74
C PRO A 52 7.23 -2.46 5.23
N SER A 53 7.22 -1.31 5.90
CA SER A 53 7.26 -1.24 7.36
C SER A 53 5.84 -1.41 7.87
N ILE A 54 5.57 -2.50 8.60
CA ILE A 54 4.25 -2.79 9.17
C ILE A 54 4.33 -2.62 10.67
N ARG A 55 3.39 -1.87 11.25
CA ARG A 55 3.26 -1.66 12.69
C ARG A 55 1.80 -1.80 13.10
N THR A 56 1.57 -2.24 14.32
CA THR A 56 0.23 -2.32 14.91
C THR A 56 0.18 -1.37 16.09
N GLU A 57 -0.80 -0.48 16.08
CA GLU A 57 -1.08 0.46 17.16
C GLU A 57 -2.39 0.08 17.84
N ASP A 58 -2.47 0.30 19.15
CA ASP A 58 -3.71 0.16 19.92
C ASP A 58 -4.27 1.56 20.20
N ILE A 59 -5.50 1.80 19.74
CA ILE A 59 -6.21 3.06 19.93
C ILE A 59 -7.55 2.72 20.58
N ASP A 60 -7.75 3.16 21.82
CA ASP A 60 -8.96 2.88 22.61
C ASP A 60 -9.31 1.38 22.71
N GLY A 61 -8.30 0.50 22.85
CA GLY A 61 -8.48 -0.95 22.92
C GLY A 61 -8.81 -1.60 21.58
N LYS A 62 -8.70 -0.85 20.48
CA LYS A 62 -8.89 -1.32 19.11
C LYS A 62 -7.56 -1.29 18.37
N LYS A 63 -7.20 -2.43 17.79
CA LYS A 63 -5.95 -2.56 17.02
C LYS A 63 -6.10 -2.00 15.61
N VAL A 64 -5.13 -1.19 15.20
CA VAL A 64 -5.02 -0.59 13.87
C VAL A 64 -3.67 -0.95 13.29
N ILE A 65 -3.63 -1.31 12.01
CA ILE A 65 -2.37 -1.62 11.33
C ILE A 65 -1.98 -0.43 10.45
N ILE A 66 -0.74 0.01 10.61
CA ILE A 66 -0.09 1.03 9.81
C ILE A 66 0.92 0.33 8.90
N VAL A 67 0.78 0.51 7.59
CA VAL A 67 1.69 -0.04 6.58
C VAL A 67 2.32 1.11 5.81
N ASP A 68 3.59 1.36 6.07
CA ASP A 68 4.39 2.33 5.35
C ASP A 68 5.12 1.66 4.18
N VAL A 69 4.79 2.09 2.97
CA VAL A 69 5.39 1.63 1.73
C VAL A 69 6.35 2.70 1.22
N THR A 70 7.64 2.40 1.19
CA THR A 70 8.67 3.29 0.63
C THR A 70 8.63 3.31 -0.89
N GLU A 71 9.11 4.39 -1.51
CA GLU A 71 9.28 4.41 -2.96
C GLU A 71 10.21 3.30 -3.42
N ALA A 72 9.83 2.60 -4.49
CA ALA A 72 10.78 1.74 -5.18
C ALA A 72 11.86 2.62 -5.86
N PRO A 73 13.15 2.24 -5.83
CA PRO A 73 14.18 2.96 -6.56
C PRO A 73 13.92 2.93 -8.07
N GLN A 74 14.44 3.90 -8.83
CA GLN A 74 14.19 3.98 -10.28
C GLN A 74 14.59 2.69 -11.03
N SER A 75 15.67 2.02 -10.60
CA SER A 75 16.13 0.73 -11.14
C SER A 75 15.15 -0.43 -10.89
N ASP A 76 14.23 -0.27 -9.94
CA ASP A 76 13.22 -1.25 -9.58
C ASP A 76 11.86 -1.03 -10.25
N LYS A 77 11.68 0.13 -10.90
CA LYS A 77 10.49 0.43 -11.66
C LYS A 77 10.61 -0.13 -13.09
N PRO A 78 9.51 -0.66 -13.68
CA PRO A 78 8.17 -0.74 -13.12
C PRO A 78 7.99 -1.92 -12.15
N VAL A 79 7.33 -1.65 -11.02
CA VAL A 79 6.82 -2.69 -10.13
C VAL A 79 5.42 -3.07 -10.59
N PHE A 80 5.17 -4.35 -10.83
CA PHE A 80 3.87 -4.84 -11.32
C PHE A 80 3.49 -6.16 -10.66
N ILE A 81 2.19 -6.44 -10.61
CA ILE A 81 1.64 -7.69 -10.09
C ILE A 81 1.94 -8.82 -11.07
N ARG A 82 2.69 -9.86 -10.66
CA ARG A 82 3.12 -10.96 -11.54
C ARG A 82 1.95 -11.63 -12.26
N ASN A 83 0.83 -11.80 -11.56
CA ASN A 83 -0.37 -12.47 -12.06
C ASN A 83 -1.18 -11.61 -13.06
N LYS A 84 -0.81 -10.34 -13.25
CA LYS A 84 -1.38 -9.44 -14.26
C LYS A 84 -0.22 -8.92 -15.11
N SER A 85 0.16 -9.69 -16.14
CA SER A 85 1.23 -9.33 -17.07
C SER A 85 1.08 -7.89 -17.61
N LEU A 86 2.21 -7.29 -17.98
CA LEU A 86 2.22 -5.99 -18.64
C LEU A 86 1.35 -6.01 -19.92
N PRO A 87 0.70 -4.88 -20.27
CA PRO A 87 0.68 -3.58 -19.57
C PRO A 87 -0.39 -3.48 -18.47
N ARG A 88 -1.13 -4.56 -18.15
CA ARG A 88 -2.31 -4.51 -17.27
C ARG A 88 -1.98 -4.50 -15.76
N GLY A 89 -0.72 -4.73 -15.41
CA GLY A 89 -0.24 -4.83 -14.02
C GLY A 89 0.44 -3.59 -13.45
N ALA A 90 0.64 -2.53 -14.23
CA ALA A 90 1.30 -1.31 -13.78
C ALA A 90 0.26 -0.25 -13.38
N TYR A 91 0.38 0.27 -12.16
CA TYR A 91 -0.51 1.30 -11.60
C TYR A 91 0.32 2.40 -10.96
N ARG A 92 -0.16 3.64 -11.06
CA ARG A 92 0.39 4.80 -10.35
C ARG A 92 -0.73 5.47 -9.58
N ARG A 93 -0.53 5.67 -8.29
CA ARG A 93 -1.44 6.47 -7.47
C ARG A 93 -1.20 7.95 -7.76
N ILE A 94 -2.27 8.66 -8.12
CA ILE A 94 -2.27 10.11 -8.37
C ILE A 94 -3.46 10.69 -7.59
N GLY A 95 -3.17 11.46 -6.53
CA GLY A 95 -4.20 11.93 -5.59
C GLY A 95 -4.84 10.77 -4.83
N SER A 96 -6.18 10.69 -4.81
CA SER A 96 -6.96 9.61 -4.20
C SER A 96 -7.22 8.41 -5.11
N THR A 97 -6.74 8.44 -6.36
CA THR A 97 -7.10 7.46 -7.39
C THR A 97 -5.89 6.68 -7.88
N ASP A 98 -6.07 5.36 -8.07
CA ASP A 98 -5.08 4.50 -8.71
C ASP A 98 -5.29 4.51 -10.23
N GLN A 99 -4.40 5.17 -10.98
CA GLN A 99 -4.47 5.20 -12.43
C GLN A 99 -3.65 4.06 -13.05
N LYS A 100 -4.22 3.40 -14.06
CA LYS A 100 -3.48 2.42 -14.87
C LYS A 100 -2.34 3.14 -15.58
N TRP A 101 -1.14 2.62 -15.41
CA TRP A 101 0.01 3.10 -16.16
C TRP A 101 0.04 2.37 -17.50
N LEU A 102 -0.65 2.94 -18.48
CA LEU A 102 -0.55 2.55 -19.89
C LEU A 102 0.76 3.09 -20.44
N CYS A 103 1.83 2.30 -20.39
CA CYS A 103 2.95 2.51 -21.30
C CYS A 103 2.64 1.74 -22.58
N ALA A 104 1.92 2.40 -23.50
CA ALA A 104 1.98 2.10 -24.90
C ALA A 104 2.60 3.33 -25.58
N ALA A 105 3.73 3.11 -26.26
CA ALA A 105 4.58 4.09 -26.96
C ALA A 105 5.61 4.80 -26.04
N TYR A 106 6.93 4.79 -26.26
CA TYR A 106 7.75 4.69 -27.48
C TYR A 106 9.10 4.00 -27.17
N PHE A 107 9.60 3.16 -28.10
CA PHE A 107 11.03 3.11 -28.41
C PHE A 107 11.39 4.38 -29.20
#